data_AF-A0A8G0LGP5-F1
#
_entry.id   AF-A0A8G0LGP5-F1
#
_cell.length_a   1.000
_cell.length_b   1.000
_cell.length_c   1.000
_cell.angle_alpha   90.00
_cell.angle_beta   90.00
_cell.angle_gamma   90.00
#
_symmetry.space_group_name_H-M   'P 1'
#
loop_
_entity.id
_entity.type
_entity.pdbx_description
1 polymer ?
#
loop_
_entity_poly.entity_id
_entity_poly.type
_entity_poly.pdbx_seq_one_letter_code
_entity_poly.pdbx_strand_id
1 'polypeptide(L)'
;MSARSAPDLTPPSRSYRCAVACQACRQRKVRCSLAVTGKPCIGCTQDRAECIVVPKQPRKTKRAYLQANRRCDTGSMRGSDAINHPSSDHESNLSVSSAPVGDTGEGGVCNEVHVDTPSLEQSQKARATTVRNEDEGDIENEEQNGVEIVTAAFGQSRGNGQVPFYSGSQTGPAYTLDICSPEKPLSTHFLIPSRGRSPLSSADRSYLEAKGVFTLPKTKSCESLLRAYLHHVHPIMPVIEVDHILEYQRNGRLHEYNILLLWSIFSAAVNFVSPEVYQQEGYKSRKEMKASMYSRAKCMYTISEETDKIVLIQSSLLMGFWISERDEYLQPWYWTGTAINLCQMLGLHRNPDSSKFNCVVTDRQRCLWRRLWWSSFYRDCWLGMSFGRPLRINLVDCDVPTPIAADLLIDVLGIPESTSAGFLPNDLPRLASYWVTLVELSKQLGAVIAMNYQPQRPKPTVQQFESVESEILKCTLPGQYDSGLTNLARFHSFHVHLHYHRS
;
A
#
# COMPACT_ATOMS: atom_id res chain seq x y z
N MET A 1 59.43 -25.22 16.14
CA MET A 1 58.28 -26.14 15.93
C MET A 1 57.35 -26.01 17.14
N SER A 2 56.03 -26.04 17.03
CA SER A 2 55.19 -26.16 15.82
C SER A 2 54.03 -25.16 15.86
N ALA A 3 53.64 -24.63 14.71
CA ALA A 3 52.46 -23.77 14.60
C ALA A 3 51.18 -24.61 14.58
N ARG A 4 50.12 -24.15 15.25
CA ARG A 4 48.78 -24.76 15.13
C ARG A 4 47.98 -23.98 14.10
N SER A 5 47.84 -24.56 12.91
CA SER A 5 46.97 -24.07 11.84
C SER A 5 45.51 -24.07 12.28
N ALA A 6 44.79 -22.97 12.03
CA ALA A 6 43.33 -22.95 12.13
C ALA A 6 42.70 -23.79 11.00
N PRO A 7 41.57 -24.48 11.23
CA PRO A 7 40.83 -25.16 10.17
C PRO A 7 40.10 -24.14 9.28
N ASP A 8 40.15 -24.35 7.97
CA ASP A 8 39.48 -23.49 6.99
C ASP A 8 37.96 -23.71 7.04
N LEU A 9 37.22 -22.64 7.37
CA LEU A 9 35.76 -22.64 7.49
C LEU A 9 35.13 -22.05 6.22
N THR A 10 35.19 -22.80 5.12
CA THR A 10 34.42 -22.50 3.91
C THR A 10 32.93 -22.41 4.27
N PRO A 11 32.22 -21.30 3.95
CA PRO A 11 30.83 -21.14 4.34
C PRO A 11 29.94 -22.18 3.62
N PRO A 12 28.91 -22.73 4.29
CA PRO A 12 28.06 -23.77 3.70
C PRO A 12 27.35 -23.23 2.46
N SER A 13 27.57 -23.89 1.32
CA SER A 13 27.02 -23.46 0.04
C SER A 13 25.50 -23.33 0.10
N ARG A 14 24.97 -22.19 -0.36
CA ARG A 14 23.52 -21.93 -0.34
C ARG A 14 22.81 -23.03 -1.12
N SER A 15 21.89 -23.73 -0.45
CA SER A 15 21.11 -24.85 -0.99
C SER A 15 20.29 -24.44 -2.23
N TYR A 16 20.90 -24.55 -3.41
CA TYR A 16 20.28 -24.23 -4.69
C TYR A 16 19.06 -25.15 -4.90
N ARG A 17 17.86 -24.57 -4.98
CA ARG A 17 16.65 -25.31 -5.34
C ARG A 17 16.67 -25.51 -6.86
N CYS A 18 16.74 -26.75 -7.32
CA CYS A 18 16.69 -27.04 -8.74
C CYS A 18 15.30 -26.70 -9.30
N ALA A 19 15.24 -25.86 -10.34
CA ALA A 19 13.98 -25.46 -10.97
C ALA A 19 13.27 -26.62 -11.72
N VAL A 20 13.98 -27.70 -12.02
CA VAL A 20 13.45 -28.89 -12.73
C VAL A 20 13.98 -30.16 -12.07
N ALA A 21 13.10 -30.95 -11.45
CA ALA A 21 13.43 -32.31 -11.02
C ALA A 21 13.38 -33.29 -12.20
N CYS A 22 14.26 -34.30 -12.22
CA CYS A 22 14.17 -35.43 -13.15
C CYS A 22 12.88 -36.24 -12.92
N GLN A 23 12.41 -36.98 -13.93
CA GLN A 23 11.18 -37.77 -13.86
C GLN A 23 11.21 -38.76 -12.68
N ALA A 24 12.30 -39.52 -12.52
CA ALA A 24 12.41 -40.54 -11.47
C ALA A 24 12.34 -39.98 -10.04
N CYS A 25 12.90 -38.78 -9.78
CA CYS A 25 12.72 -38.12 -8.48
C CYS A 25 11.33 -37.47 -8.33
N ARG A 26 10.78 -36.91 -9.42
CA ARG A 26 9.46 -36.26 -9.42
C ARG A 26 8.32 -37.26 -9.18
N GLN A 27 8.36 -38.41 -9.83
CA GLN A 27 7.39 -39.50 -9.66
C GLN A 27 7.39 -40.04 -8.22
N ARG A 28 8.58 -40.18 -7.63
CA ARG A 28 8.77 -40.60 -6.23
C ARG A 28 8.62 -39.47 -5.20
N LYS A 29 8.32 -38.23 -5.64
CA LYS A 29 8.15 -37.02 -4.81
C LYS A 29 9.36 -36.70 -3.89
N VAL A 30 10.57 -37.14 -4.25
CA VAL A 30 11.81 -36.91 -3.47
C VAL A 30 12.62 -35.73 -3.99
N ARG A 31 13.46 -35.15 -3.11
CA ARG A 31 14.35 -34.02 -3.46
C ARG A 31 15.38 -34.43 -4.52
N CYS A 32 15.28 -33.85 -5.71
CA CYS A 32 16.23 -34.08 -6.80
C CYS A 32 17.49 -33.21 -6.64
N SER A 33 18.68 -33.83 -6.71
CA SER A 33 19.99 -33.15 -6.59
C SER A 33 20.62 -32.76 -7.93
N LEU A 34 19.83 -32.70 -9.00
CA LEU A 34 20.27 -32.42 -10.38
C LEU A 34 21.08 -31.12 -10.51
N ALA A 35 20.64 -30.03 -9.84
CA ALA A 35 21.38 -28.76 -9.83
C ALA A 35 22.75 -28.80 -9.12
N VAL A 36 23.04 -29.85 -8.35
CA VAL A 36 24.27 -29.99 -7.54
C VAL A 36 25.21 -31.05 -8.12
N THR A 37 24.68 -32.04 -8.84
CA THR A 37 25.45 -33.21 -9.32
C THR A 37 25.29 -33.53 -10.81
N GLY A 38 24.50 -32.74 -11.56
CA GLY A 38 24.24 -33.00 -12.97
C GLY A 38 23.38 -34.25 -13.20
N LYS A 39 23.39 -34.76 -14.44
CA LYS A 39 22.76 -36.04 -14.83
C LYS A 39 23.83 -37.14 -14.84
N PRO A 40 23.67 -38.27 -14.12
CA PRO A 40 22.59 -38.60 -13.19
C PRO A 40 22.75 -37.93 -11.82
N CYS A 41 21.64 -37.50 -11.23
CA CYS A 41 21.64 -36.93 -9.88
C CYS A 41 21.76 -38.03 -8.80
N ILE A 42 22.40 -37.73 -7.66
CA ILE A 42 22.73 -38.67 -6.55
C ILE A 42 21.70 -39.79 -6.34
N GLY A 43 20.41 -39.46 -6.15
CA GLY A 43 19.37 -40.46 -5.93
C GLY A 43 19.31 -41.47 -7.07
N CYS A 44 19.10 -41.01 -8.31
CA CYS A 44 19.09 -41.88 -9.49
C CYS A 44 20.36 -42.74 -9.63
N THR A 45 21.53 -42.21 -9.22
CA THR A 45 22.79 -42.97 -9.18
C THR A 45 22.78 -44.08 -8.14
N GLN A 46 22.26 -43.83 -6.93
CA GLN A 46 22.10 -44.82 -5.86
C GLN A 46 21.03 -45.87 -6.21
N ASP A 47 19.90 -45.43 -6.75
CA ASP A 47 18.77 -46.26 -7.19
C ASP A 47 19.06 -47.07 -8.47
N ARG A 48 20.18 -46.80 -9.16
CA ARG A 48 20.50 -47.28 -10.51
C ARG A 48 19.38 -46.99 -11.55
N ALA A 49 18.64 -45.91 -11.36
CA ALA A 49 17.47 -45.53 -12.15
C ALA A 49 17.83 -44.48 -13.22
N GLU A 50 17.13 -44.50 -14.37
CA GLU A 50 17.43 -43.55 -15.44
C GLU A 50 17.03 -42.11 -15.07
N CYS A 51 18.03 -41.21 -15.07
CA CYS A 51 17.84 -39.81 -14.70
C CYS A 51 17.34 -38.97 -15.89
N ILE A 52 16.11 -39.23 -16.35
CA ILE A 52 15.50 -38.50 -17.47
C ILE A 52 15.07 -37.09 -17.01
N VAL A 53 15.55 -36.06 -17.70
CA VAL A 53 15.19 -34.65 -17.47
C VAL A 53 14.45 -34.15 -18.69
N VAL A 54 13.14 -33.93 -18.56
CA VAL A 54 12.33 -33.32 -19.62
C VAL A 54 12.30 -31.80 -19.39
N PRO A 55 12.91 -30.98 -20.27
CA PRO A 55 12.76 -29.54 -20.17
C PRO A 55 11.30 -29.14 -20.42
N LYS A 56 10.76 -28.21 -19.60
CA LYS A 56 9.55 -27.48 -20.01
C LYS A 56 9.90 -26.72 -21.29
N GLN A 57 9.22 -27.01 -22.40
CA GLN A 57 9.28 -26.10 -23.54
C GLN A 57 8.68 -24.74 -23.14
N PRO A 58 9.29 -23.60 -23.55
CA PRO A 58 8.61 -22.32 -23.47
C PRO A 58 7.33 -22.37 -24.31
N ARG A 59 6.22 -21.82 -23.80
CA ARG A 59 5.00 -21.64 -24.60
C ARG A 59 5.34 -20.70 -25.76
N LYS A 60 5.35 -21.24 -26.98
CA LYS A 60 5.56 -20.43 -28.20
C LYS A 60 4.37 -19.49 -28.37
N THR A 61 4.62 -18.19 -28.47
CA THR A 61 3.59 -17.19 -28.75
C THR A 61 2.97 -17.40 -30.13
N LYS A 62 1.67 -17.10 -30.26
CA LYS A 62 0.77 -17.63 -31.31
C LYS A 62 0.97 -17.03 -32.72
N ARG A 63 2.09 -16.32 -32.97
CA ARG A 63 2.27 -15.43 -34.13
C ARG A 63 2.89 -16.08 -35.38
N ALA A 64 3.21 -17.37 -35.35
CA ALA A 64 3.87 -18.10 -36.45
C ALA A 64 2.94 -18.96 -37.33
N TYR A 65 1.65 -19.09 -37.01
CA TYR A 65 0.75 -20.05 -37.66
C TYR A 65 0.07 -19.54 -38.95
N LEU A 66 0.03 -18.21 -39.18
CA LEU A 66 -0.77 -17.58 -40.25
C LEU A 66 -0.02 -17.31 -41.57
N GLN A 67 1.20 -17.82 -41.75
CA GLN A 67 1.97 -17.68 -43.00
C GLN A 67 2.29 -19.01 -43.72
N ALA A 68 1.91 -20.16 -43.15
CA ALA A 68 2.15 -21.47 -43.79
C ALA A 68 1.04 -21.89 -44.79
N ASN A 69 -0.23 -21.60 -44.51
CA ASN A 69 -1.37 -22.09 -45.31
C ASN A 69 -1.69 -21.24 -46.56
N ARG A 70 -0.70 -21.04 -47.45
CA ARG A 70 -0.94 -20.57 -48.84
C ARG A 70 0.07 -21.17 -49.85
N ARG A 71 -0.10 -22.45 -50.21
CA ARG A 71 0.22 -23.05 -51.54
C ARG A 71 -0.11 -24.55 -51.55
N CYS A 72 -0.84 -25.00 -52.58
CA CYS A 72 -1.11 -26.41 -53.00
C CYS A 72 -1.66 -27.36 -51.90
N ASP A 73 -2.82 -27.99 -52.02
CA ASP A 73 -3.72 -28.25 -53.14
C ASP A 73 -3.12 -29.06 -54.31
N THR A 74 -3.18 -30.39 -54.19
CA THR A 74 -3.52 -31.40 -55.24
C THR A 74 -3.32 -32.82 -54.67
N GLY A 75 -4.19 -33.81 -55.00
CA GLY A 75 -3.83 -35.24 -54.92
C GLY A 75 -4.73 -36.23 -54.11
N SER A 76 -5.81 -36.71 -54.73
CA SER A 76 -6.24 -38.13 -54.78
C SER A 76 -6.42 -39.01 -53.51
N MET A 77 -7.70 -39.17 -53.09
CA MET A 77 -8.50 -40.43 -53.03
C MET A 77 -8.00 -41.74 -52.34
N ARG A 78 -8.97 -42.40 -51.63
CA ARG A 78 -9.01 -43.77 -51.03
C ARG A 78 -8.18 -43.98 -49.74
N GLY A 79 -8.63 -44.75 -48.74
CA GLY A 79 -9.94 -45.39 -48.48
C GLY A 79 -9.85 -46.60 -47.53
N SER A 80 -10.90 -46.88 -46.74
CA SER A 80 -11.06 -48.08 -45.84
C SER A 80 -10.07 -48.21 -44.66
N ASP A 81 -10.34 -48.87 -43.53
CA ASP A 81 -11.57 -49.49 -42.97
C ASP A 81 -11.53 -49.51 -41.41
N ALA A 82 -12.69 -49.89 -40.83
CA ALA A 82 -13.03 -50.54 -39.54
C ALA A 82 -11.92 -51.23 -38.65
N ILE A 83 -12.09 -51.64 -37.38
CA ILE A 83 -13.29 -51.90 -36.54
C ILE A 83 -12.95 -52.10 -35.01
N ASN A 84 -13.97 -52.14 -34.15
CA ASN A 84 -14.08 -52.75 -32.79
C ASN A 84 -13.54 -52.14 -31.45
N HIS A 85 -14.42 -52.30 -30.45
CA HIS A 85 -14.32 -52.26 -28.97
C HIS A 85 -14.24 -53.74 -28.44
N PRO A 86 -14.47 -54.17 -27.15
CA PRO A 86 -14.84 -53.47 -25.89
C PRO A 86 -14.06 -53.90 -24.60
N SER A 87 -14.50 -53.37 -23.43
CA SER A 87 -14.57 -53.92 -22.02
C SER A 87 -13.66 -55.07 -21.55
N SER A 88 -13.11 -55.08 -20.32
CA SER A 88 -13.89 -55.38 -19.08
C SER A 88 -13.19 -55.04 -17.73
N ASP A 89 -13.98 -54.63 -16.74
CA ASP A 89 -14.03 -55.01 -15.30
C ASP A 89 -12.77 -55.39 -14.48
N HIS A 90 -12.62 -54.79 -13.30
CA HIS A 90 -12.84 -55.51 -12.02
C HIS A 90 -12.93 -54.60 -10.77
N GLU A 91 -13.66 -55.06 -9.75
CA GLU A 91 -13.80 -54.45 -8.42
C GLU A 91 -12.69 -54.85 -7.43
N SER A 92 -12.48 -54.05 -6.37
CA SER A 92 -12.30 -54.59 -5.00
C SER A 92 -12.53 -53.51 -3.92
N ASN A 93 -13.41 -53.79 -2.96
CA ASN A 93 -13.68 -52.94 -1.79
C ASN A 93 -12.69 -53.16 -0.64
N LEU A 94 -12.64 -52.22 0.33
CA LEU A 94 -12.52 -52.53 1.78
C LEU A 94 -12.98 -51.32 2.64
N SER A 95 -13.44 -51.56 3.87
CA SER A 95 -14.35 -50.68 4.64
C SER A 95 -14.01 -50.60 6.16
N VAL A 96 -14.98 -50.21 7.03
CA VAL A 96 -14.95 -50.08 8.52
C VAL A 96 -14.38 -48.74 9.05
N SER A 97 -15.00 -47.96 9.96
CA SER A 97 -16.38 -47.97 10.50
C SER A 97 -16.81 -46.65 11.20
N SER A 98 -18.12 -46.54 11.47
CA SER A 98 -18.90 -45.68 12.41
C SER A 98 -18.62 -45.97 13.91
N ALA A 99 -19.16 -45.30 14.95
CA ALA A 99 -19.76 -43.96 15.27
C ALA A 99 -19.72 -43.86 16.84
N PRO A 100 -20.70 -43.41 17.70
CA PRO A 100 -22.03 -42.73 17.57
C PRO A 100 -21.87 -41.17 17.50
N VAL A 101 -22.84 -40.23 17.54
CA VAL A 101 -24.31 -40.12 17.85
C VAL A 101 -24.74 -39.82 19.33
N GLY A 102 -25.57 -38.78 19.51
CA GLY A 102 -26.30 -38.37 20.73
C GLY A 102 -27.24 -37.20 20.41
N ASP A 103 -28.50 -37.19 20.88
CA ASP A 103 -29.62 -36.48 20.22
C ASP A 103 -30.57 -35.71 21.19
N THR A 104 -31.25 -34.68 20.67
CA THR A 104 -32.52 -34.01 21.04
C THR A 104 -32.52 -32.55 20.55
N GLY A 105 -33.58 -31.96 19.96
CA GLY A 105 -34.80 -32.57 19.40
C GLY A 105 -36.06 -31.74 19.62
N GLU A 106 -36.50 -30.95 18.62
CA GLU A 106 -37.90 -30.50 18.45
C GLU A 106 -38.14 -30.03 16.99
N GLY A 107 -39.40 -30.04 16.52
CA GLY A 107 -39.71 -30.09 15.08
C GLY A 107 -40.50 -28.90 14.50
N GLY A 108 -40.48 -28.79 13.17
CA GLY A 108 -41.28 -27.83 12.39
C GLY A 108 -41.48 -28.32 10.94
N VAL A 109 -42.73 -28.36 10.47
CA VAL A 109 -43.14 -28.94 9.18
C VAL A 109 -43.32 -27.84 8.12
N CYS A 110 -42.83 -28.06 6.88
CA CYS A 110 -43.50 -27.59 5.65
C CYS A 110 -42.95 -28.23 4.36
N ASN A 111 -43.87 -28.86 3.61
CA ASN A 111 -43.97 -29.09 2.17
C ASN A 111 -42.73 -29.26 1.27
N GLU A 112 -42.75 -30.33 0.48
CA GLU A 112 -41.94 -30.50 -0.73
C GLU A 112 -42.35 -29.51 -1.84
N VAL A 113 -41.36 -29.08 -2.64
CA VAL A 113 -41.58 -28.48 -3.97
C VAL A 113 -40.63 -29.18 -4.94
N HIS A 114 -41.16 -29.65 -6.07
CA HIS A 114 -40.38 -30.35 -7.09
C HIS A 114 -39.43 -29.38 -7.79
N VAL A 115 -38.16 -29.77 -7.96
CA VAL A 115 -37.15 -28.97 -8.66
C VAL A 115 -36.53 -29.81 -9.78
N ASP A 116 -36.91 -29.52 -11.01
CA ASP A 116 -36.26 -30.08 -12.20
C ASP A 116 -34.76 -29.73 -12.19
N THR A 117 -33.92 -30.75 -12.21
CA THR A 117 -32.46 -30.59 -12.10
C THR A 117 -31.82 -30.58 -13.50
N PRO A 118 -31.21 -29.46 -13.95
CA PRO A 118 -30.51 -29.42 -15.23
C PRO A 118 -29.27 -30.33 -15.22
N SER A 119 -29.01 -31.03 -16.33
CA SER A 119 -27.88 -31.96 -16.47
C SER A 119 -26.53 -31.30 -16.17
N LEU A 120 -25.73 -31.90 -15.28
CA LEU A 120 -24.44 -31.35 -14.80
C LEU A 120 -23.48 -30.92 -15.91
N GLU A 121 -23.51 -31.58 -17.07
CA GLU A 121 -22.57 -31.32 -18.18
C GLU A 121 -22.67 -29.90 -18.75
N GLN A 122 -23.87 -29.29 -18.73
CA GLN A 122 -24.05 -27.94 -19.25
C GLN A 122 -23.46 -26.90 -18.30
N SER A 123 -23.69 -27.02 -16.98
CA SER A 123 -23.07 -26.17 -15.96
C SER A 123 -21.55 -26.27 -15.95
N GLN A 124 -20.98 -27.46 -16.21
CA GLN A 124 -19.53 -27.64 -16.30
C GLN A 124 -18.94 -26.96 -17.55
N LYS A 125 -19.59 -27.08 -18.73
CA LYS A 125 -19.17 -26.36 -19.95
C LYS A 125 -19.30 -24.84 -19.82
N ALA A 126 -20.39 -24.36 -19.21
CA ALA A 126 -20.57 -22.93 -18.95
C ALA A 126 -19.45 -22.39 -18.04
N ARG A 127 -19.20 -23.03 -16.89
CA ARG A 127 -18.17 -22.63 -15.92
C ARG A 127 -16.74 -22.73 -16.49
N ALA A 128 -16.46 -23.72 -17.34
CA ALA A 128 -15.19 -23.83 -18.04
C ALA A 128 -15.00 -22.78 -19.15
N THR A 129 -16.10 -22.14 -19.60
CA THR A 129 -16.06 -21.07 -20.61
C THR A 129 -15.97 -19.69 -19.94
N THR A 130 -16.70 -19.43 -18.84
CA THR A 130 -16.53 -18.18 -18.09
C THR A 130 -15.12 -18.07 -17.50
N VAL A 131 -14.62 -19.12 -16.82
CA VAL A 131 -13.26 -19.11 -16.26
C VAL A 131 -12.19 -18.92 -17.35
N ARG A 132 -12.38 -19.45 -18.56
CA ARG A 132 -11.47 -19.19 -19.68
C ARG A 132 -11.55 -17.76 -20.22
N ASN A 133 -12.74 -17.17 -20.28
CA ASN A 133 -12.90 -15.79 -20.74
C ASN A 133 -12.43 -14.77 -19.68
N GLU A 134 -12.53 -15.14 -18.39
CA GLU A 134 -11.97 -14.42 -17.26
C GLU A 134 -10.43 -14.50 -17.27
N ASP A 135 -9.84 -15.70 -17.36
CA ASP A 135 -8.38 -15.90 -17.52
C ASP A 135 -7.83 -15.19 -18.78
N GLU A 136 -8.47 -15.36 -19.95
CA GLU A 136 -8.00 -14.74 -21.20
C GLU A 136 -8.14 -13.20 -21.15
N GLY A 137 -9.19 -12.68 -20.49
CA GLY A 137 -9.37 -11.25 -20.24
C GLY A 137 -8.32 -10.67 -19.29
N ASP A 138 -8.06 -11.32 -18.15
CA ASP A 138 -7.07 -10.84 -17.18
C ASP A 138 -5.63 -10.96 -17.69
N ILE A 139 -5.31 -11.94 -18.55
CA ILE A 139 -3.99 -12.02 -19.19
C ILE A 139 -3.78 -10.85 -20.18
N GLU A 140 -4.76 -10.52 -21.02
CA GLU A 140 -4.66 -9.35 -21.92
C GLU A 140 -4.58 -8.03 -21.11
N ASN A 141 -5.25 -7.98 -19.96
CA ASN A 141 -5.25 -6.87 -19.01
C ASN A 141 -3.87 -6.70 -18.30
N GLU A 142 -3.18 -7.80 -17.97
CA GLU A 142 -1.81 -7.81 -17.43
C GLU A 142 -0.77 -7.46 -18.51
N GLU A 143 -0.86 -8.01 -19.72
CA GLU A 143 0.05 -7.67 -20.82
C GLU A 143 -0.05 -6.18 -21.19
N GLN A 144 -1.26 -5.63 -21.24
CA GLN A 144 -1.50 -4.20 -21.46
C GLN A 144 -0.92 -3.31 -20.34
N ASN A 145 -1.08 -3.69 -19.07
CA ASN A 145 -0.42 -2.99 -17.95
C ASN A 145 1.10 -2.96 -18.12
N GLY A 146 1.71 -4.08 -18.54
CA GLY A 146 3.14 -4.15 -18.84
C GLY A 146 3.57 -3.14 -19.90
N VAL A 147 2.84 -3.08 -21.02
CA VAL A 147 3.11 -2.14 -22.13
C VAL A 147 2.95 -0.67 -21.68
N GLU A 148 1.92 -0.36 -20.88
CA GLU A 148 1.70 1.01 -20.38
C GLU A 148 2.80 1.47 -19.42
N ILE A 149 3.22 0.62 -18.48
CA ILE A 149 4.33 0.90 -17.55
C ILE A 149 5.63 1.16 -18.32
N VAL A 150 5.94 0.35 -19.33
CA VAL A 150 7.14 0.52 -20.18
C VAL A 150 7.05 1.83 -20.99
N THR A 151 5.89 2.11 -21.59
CA THR A 151 5.67 3.33 -22.38
C THR A 151 5.77 4.60 -21.52
N ALA A 152 5.33 4.53 -20.26
CA ALA A 152 5.46 5.61 -19.28
C ALA A 152 6.91 5.81 -18.79
N ALA A 153 7.66 4.72 -18.55
CA ALA A 153 9.08 4.81 -18.18
C ALA A 153 9.95 5.51 -19.25
N PHE A 154 9.64 5.29 -20.53
CA PHE A 154 10.27 6.00 -21.65
C PHE A 154 9.75 7.44 -21.89
N GLY A 155 8.82 7.94 -21.07
CA GLY A 155 8.25 9.28 -21.21
C GLY A 155 7.32 9.45 -22.42
N GLN A 156 6.78 8.35 -22.97
CA GLN A 156 5.91 8.35 -24.15
C GLN A 156 4.42 8.22 -23.82
N SER A 157 4.06 8.04 -22.54
CA SER A 157 2.69 7.97 -22.03
C SER A 157 1.87 9.20 -22.42
N ARG A 158 0.74 8.97 -23.10
CA ARG A 158 -0.26 9.99 -23.47
C ARG A 158 -1.64 9.50 -23.07
N GLY A 159 -2.23 10.11 -22.04
CA GLY A 159 -3.57 9.78 -21.56
C GLY A 159 -4.10 10.84 -20.60
N ASN A 160 -5.42 11.00 -20.55
CA ASN A 160 -6.08 11.91 -19.61
C ASN A 160 -6.24 11.22 -18.25
N GLY A 161 -5.91 11.94 -17.16
CA GLY A 161 -5.93 11.37 -15.81
C GLY A 161 -4.82 10.35 -15.62
N GLN A 162 -3.64 10.80 -15.18
CA GLN A 162 -2.50 9.93 -14.89
C GLN A 162 -2.27 9.83 -13.38
N VAL A 163 -1.74 8.70 -12.92
CA VAL A 163 -1.40 8.46 -11.50
C VAL A 163 0.11 8.21 -11.32
N PRO A 164 0.70 8.60 -10.17
CA PRO A 164 2.09 8.29 -9.86
C PRO A 164 2.35 6.79 -9.78
N PHE A 165 3.44 6.34 -10.39
CA PHE A 165 3.96 4.98 -10.30
C PHE A 165 5.43 5.01 -9.93
N TYR A 166 5.86 4.07 -9.08
CA TYR A 166 7.25 3.86 -8.72
C TYR A 166 7.67 2.44 -9.09
N SER A 167 8.74 2.32 -9.89
CA SER A 167 9.14 1.07 -10.54
C SER A 167 10.15 0.22 -9.76
N GLY A 168 10.52 0.64 -8.55
CA GLY A 168 11.62 0.05 -7.79
C GLY A 168 13.00 0.53 -8.25
N SER A 169 14.04 0.04 -7.56
CA SER A 169 15.44 0.44 -7.76
C SER A 169 16.36 -0.78 -7.84
N GLN A 170 17.34 -0.76 -8.77
CA GLN A 170 18.45 -1.73 -8.94
C GLN A 170 18.08 -3.22 -9.14
N THR A 171 16.80 -3.58 -9.00
CA THR A 171 16.23 -4.91 -9.25
C THR A 171 14.78 -4.76 -9.72
N GLY A 172 14.22 -5.78 -10.37
CA GLY A 172 12.83 -5.76 -10.85
C GLY A 172 12.65 -5.08 -12.23
N PRO A 173 11.44 -4.60 -12.55
CA PRO A 173 11.09 -4.14 -13.89
C PRO A 173 11.96 -2.99 -14.42
N ALA A 174 12.18 -1.92 -13.64
CA ALA A 174 13.01 -0.79 -14.09
C ALA A 174 14.44 -1.21 -14.44
N TYR A 175 15.08 -1.99 -13.58
CA TYR A 175 16.43 -2.50 -13.84
C TYR A 175 16.52 -3.34 -15.13
N THR A 176 15.45 -4.07 -15.45
CA THR A 176 15.34 -4.82 -16.71
C THR A 176 15.26 -3.87 -17.92
N LEU A 177 14.55 -2.73 -17.78
CA LEU A 177 14.44 -1.72 -18.83
C LEU A 177 15.72 -0.89 -19.00
N ASP A 178 16.42 -0.55 -17.91
CA ASP A 178 17.74 0.11 -17.94
C ASP A 178 18.77 -0.78 -18.67
N ILE A 179 18.79 -2.09 -18.41
CA ILE A 179 19.63 -3.05 -19.16
C ILE A 179 19.30 -3.03 -20.65
N CYS A 180 18.02 -2.91 -21.01
CA CYS A 180 17.56 -2.83 -22.40
C CYS A 180 17.70 -1.43 -23.02
N SER A 181 18.19 -0.41 -22.31
CA SER A 181 18.36 0.96 -22.80
C SER A 181 19.50 1.72 -22.10
N PRO A 182 20.75 1.19 -22.12
CA PRO A 182 21.87 1.69 -21.32
C PRO A 182 22.31 3.13 -21.67
N GLU A 183 21.91 3.66 -22.83
CA GLU A 183 22.21 5.03 -23.26
C GLU A 183 21.37 6.09 -22.53
N LYS A 184 20.27 5.71 -21.85
CA LYS A 184 19.33 6.65 -21.23
C LYS A 184 18.83 6.09 -19.89
N PRO A 185 19.43 6.46 -18.75
CA PRO A 185 18.95 6.02 -17.44
C PRO A 185 17.49 6.48 -17.25
N LEU A 186 16.61 5.54 -16.89
CA LEU A 186 15.19 5.81 -16.77
C LEU A 186 14.88 6.57 -15.47
N SER A 187 13.67 7.12 -15.40
CA SER A 187 13.15 7.65 -14.14
C SER A 187 12.52 6.51 -13.35
N THR A 188 12.76 6.46 -12.04
CA THR A 188 12.10 5.49 -11.15
C THR A 188 10.68 5.92 -10.76
N HIS A 189 10.33 7.20 -10.92
CA HIS A 189 8.97 7.73 -10.79
C HIS A 189 8.47 8.27 -12.13
N PHE A 190 7.29 7.82 -12.55
CA PHE A 190 6.63 8.28 -13.78
C PHE A 190 5.09 8.20 -13.65
N LEU A 191 4.40 8.64 -14.70
CA LEU A 191 2.94 8.76 -14.76
C LEU A 191 2.32 7.72 -15.71
N ILE A 192 1.61 6.76 -15.14
CA ILE A 192 0.82 5.76 -15.89
C ILE A 192 -0.63 6.24 -16.06
N PRO A 193 -1.37 5.76 -17.07
CA PRO A 193 -2.81 6.03 -17.18
C PRO A 193 -3.55 5.59 -15.90
N SER A 194 -4.46 6.44 -15.41
CA SER A 194 -5.40 6.04 -14.37
C SER A 194 -6.49 5.20 -15.02
N ARG A 195 -6.72 4.00 -14.46
CA ARG A 195 -7.94 3.25 -14.76
C ARG A 195 -9.14 4.05 -14.23
N GLY A 196 -10.22 4.12 -15.02
CA GLY A 196 -11.46 4.74 -14.59
C GLY A 196 -12.03 3.98 -13.39
N ARG A 197 -12.53 4.70 -12.38
CA ARG A 197 -13.11 4.10 -11.17
C ARG A 197 -14.30 3.21 -11.55
N SER A 198 -14.32 1.97 -11.05
CA SER A 198 -15.53 1.13 -11.09
C SER A 198 -16.71 1.89 -10.49
N PRO A 199 -17.91 1.88 -11.09
CA PRO A 199 -19.09 2.37 -10.40
C PRO A 199 -19.38 1.48 -9.18
N LEU A 200 -19.67 2.10 -8.03
CA LEU A 200 -20.12 1.38 -6.84
C LEU A 200 -21.27 0.43 -7.17
N SER A 201 -21.24 -0.80 -6.65
CA SER A 201 -22.39 -1.69 -6.76
C SER A 201 -23.62 -1.08 -6.09
N SER A 202 -24.81 -1.48 -6.51
CA SER A 202 -26.06 -1.01 -5.91
C SER A 202 -26.15 -1.36 -4.41
N ALA A 203 -25.67 -2.55 -4.02
CA ALA A 203 -25.62 -2.99 -2.63
C ALA A 203 -24.65 -2.14 -1.79
N ASP A 204 -23.44 -1.89 -2.29
CA ASP A 204 -22.44 -1.06 -1.62
C ASP A 204 -22.92 0.38 -1.49
N ARG A 205 -23.53 0.93 -2.54
CA ARG A 205 -24.13 2.25 -2.53
C ARG A 205 -25.21 2.35 -1.45
N SER A 206 -26.18 1.44 -1.41
CA SER A 206 -27.24 1.44 -0.39
C SER A 206 -26.70 1.24 1.03
N TYR A 207 -25.64 0.46 1.21
CA TYR A 207 -24.95 0.34 2.50
C TYR A 207 -24.30 1.67 2.93
N LEU A 208 -23.57 2.33 2.03
CA LEU A 208 -22.93 3.63 2.29
C LEU A 208 -23.96 4.73 2.54
N GLU A 209 -25.09 4.72 1.83
CA GLU A 209 -26.26 5.59 2.08
C GLU A 209 -26.86 5.32 3.46
N ALA A 210 -27.05 4.06 3.86
CA ALA A 210 -27.53 3.68 5.19
C ALA A 210 -26.56 4.02 6.34
N LYS A 211 -25.25 4.15 6.06
CA LYS A 211 -24.26 4.72 7.00
C LYS A 211 -24.22 6.25 6.99
N GLY A 212 -24.99 6.90 6.12
CA GLY A 212 -25.00 8.35 5.92
C GLY A 212 -23.68 8.89 5.37
N VAL A 213 -22.91 8.09 4.62
CA VAL A 213 -21.60 8.50 4.08
C VAL A 213 -21.75 9.66 3.09
N PHE A 214 -22.84 9.72 2.33
CA PHE A 214 -23.11 10.81 1.38
C PHE A 214 -23.80 12.03 2.03
N THR A 215 -24.07 12.01 3.34
CA THR A 215 -24.76 13.08 4.07
C THR A 215 -23.76 13.90 4.87
N LEU A 216 -23.21 14.96 4.26
CA LEU A 216 -22.28 15.88 4.94
C LEU A 216 -22.97 16.69 6.05
N PRO A 217 -22.20 17.19 7.05
CA PRO A 217 -22.71 18.15 8.04
C PRO A 217 -23.19 19.47 7.41
N LYS A 218 -23.95 20.27 8.15
CA LYS A 218 -24.37 21.62 7.69
C LYS A 218 -23.16 22.49 7.36
N THR A 219 -23.31 23.44 6.43
CA THR A 219 -22.19 24.25 5.88
C THR A 219 -21.35 24.92 6.97
N LYS A 220 -21.98 25.56 7.98
CA LYS A 220 -21.27 26.19 9.12
C LYS A 220 -20.48 25.19 9.97
N SER A 221 -20.96 23.95 10.07
CA SER A 221 -20.30 22.86 10.77
C SER A 221 -19.09 22.35 9.95
N CYS A 222 -19.24 22.20 8.63
CA CYS A 222 -18.13 21.93 7.71
C CYS A 222 -17.04 23.01 7.79
N GLU A 223 -17.41 24.30 7.73
CA GLU A 223 -16.48 25.43 7.89
C GLU A 223 -15.72 25.38 9.21
N SER A 224 -16.42 25.08 10.30
CA SER A 224 -15.83 24.97 11.64
C SER A 224 -14.87 23.79 11.75
N LEU A 225 -15.20 22.65 11.11
CA LEU A 225 -14.32 21.48 11.03
C LEU A 225 -13.08 21.73 10.15
N LEU A 226 -13.23 22.41 9.01
CA LEU A 226 -12.11 22.78 8.14
C LEU A 226 -11.15 23.74 8.86
N ARG A 227 -11.68 24.80 9.50
CA ARG A 227 -10.88 25.73 10.33
C ARG A 227 -10.16 25.00 11.46
N ALA A 228 -10.86 24.12 12.18
CA ALA A 228 -10.28 23.32 13.26
C ALA A 228 -9.16 22.38 12.77
N TYR A 229 -9.33 21.74 11.60
CA TYR A 229 -8.26 20.96 10.96
C TYR A 229 -7.04 21.84 10.64
N LEU A 230 -7.25 22.96 9.94
CA LEU A 230 -6.17 23.85 9.45
C LEU A 230 -5.40 24.55 10.58
N HIS A 231 -6.05 24.83 11.71
CA HIS A 231 -5.41 25.43 12.87
C HIS A 231 -4.65 24.42 13.75
N HIS A 232 -5.23 23.24 14.00
CA HIS A 232 -4.76 22.33 15.07
C HIS A 232 -4.15 21.01 14.59
N VAL A 233 -4.51 20.53 13.39
CA VAL A 233 -4.03 19.24 12.86
C VAL A 233 -3.04 19.46 11.72
N HIS A 234 -3.39 20.27 10.72
CA HIS A 234 -2.54 20.51 9.55
C HIS A 234 -1.12 20.94 9.91
N PRO A 235 -0.86 21.85 10.88
CA PRO A 235 0.50 22.31 11.17
C PRO A 235 1.41 21.27 11.85
N ILE A 236 0.89 20.07 12.17
CA ILE A 236 1.66 18.91 12.67
C ILE A 236 1.45 17.65 11.80
N MET A 237 0.60 17.75 10.78
CA MET A 237 0.18 16.69 9.87
C MET A 237 -0.25 17.32 8.52
N PRO A 238 0.68 17.93 7.77
CA PRO A 238 0.36 18.79 6.63
C PRO A 238 0.06 18.00 5.35
N VAL A 239 -0.78 16.98 5.46
CA VAL A 239 -1.01 15.97 4.41
C VAL A 239 -1.98 16.42 3.31
N ILE A 240 -2.74 17.50 3.54
CA ILE A 240 -3.79 18.00 2.63
C ILE A 240 -3.29 19.18 1.80
N GLU A 241 -3.72 19.26 0.55
CA GLU A 241 -3.57 20.44 -0.31
C GLU A 241 -4.60 21.52 0.07
N VAL A 242 -4.11 22.59 0.69
CA VAL A 242 -4.93 23.56 1.44
C VAL A 242 -5.80 24.45 0.55
N ASP A 243 -5.22 25.01 -0.52
CA ASP A 243 -5.96 25.78 -1.53
C ASP A 243 -7.07 24.97 -2.21
N HIS A 244 -6.79 23.72 -2.57
CA HIS A 244 -7.71 22.86 -3.31
C HIS A 244 -9.00 22.59 -2.52
N ILE A 245 -8.90 22.22 -1.22
CA ILE A 245 -10.10 22.03 -0.40
C ILE A 245 -10.81 23.35 -0.06
N LEU A 246 -10.07 24.46 0.09
CA LEU A 246 -10.66 25.78 0.35
C LEU A 246 -11.32 26.40 -0.89
N GLU A 247 -10.88 26.05 -2.11
CA GLU A 247 -11.60 26.40 -3.34
C GLU A 247 -12.98 25.74 -3.37
N TYR A 248 -13.06 24.42 -3.12
CA TYR A 248 -14.33 23.70 -3.10
C TYR A 248 -15.26 24.26 -2.00
N GLN A 249 -14.72 24.60 -0.83
CA GLN A 249 -15.48 25.28 0.23
C GLN A 249 -15.99 26.67 -0.22
N ARG A 250 -15.10 27.53 -0.72
CA ARG A 250 -15.42 28.91 -1.16
C ARG A 250 -16.48 28.93 -2.26
N ASN A 251 -16.41 27.98 -3.18
CA ASN A 251 -17.32 27.88 -4.31
C ASN A 251 -18.64 27.15 -3.96
N GLY A 252 -18.85 26.69 -2.70
CA GLY A 252 -20.02 25.92 -2.27
C GLY A 252 -20.06 24.45 -2.74
N ARG A 253 -18.98 24.00 -3.39
CA ARG A 253 -18.83 22.71 -4.08
C ARG A 253 -18.21 21.62 -3.21
N LEU A 254 -18.12 21.79 -1.88
CA LEU A 254 -17.46 20.82 -0.98
C LEU A 254 -18.01 19.39 -1.14
N HIS A 255 -19.29 19.23 -1.48
CA HIS A 255 -19.92 17.95 -1.76
C HIS A 255 -19.35 17.17 -2.97
N GLU A 256 -18.59 17.84 -3.84
CA GLU A 256 -17.86 17.26 -4.98
C GLU A 256 -16.42 16.87 -4.63
N TYR A 257 -15.88 17.32 -3.48
CA TYR A 257 -14.55 16.96 -3.02
C TYR A 257 -14.51 15.47 -2.60
N ASN A 258 -13.33 14.85 -2.59
CA ASN A 258 -13.21 13.43 -2.24
C ASN A 258 -13.78 13.14 -0.83
N ILE A 259 -14.90 12.41 -0.79
CA ILE A 259 -15.73 12.28 0.41
C ILE A 259 -15.09 11.38 1.50
N LEU A 260 -14.25 10.42 1.11
CA LEU A 260 -13.40 9.67 2.04
C LEU A 260 -12.44 10.64 2.75
N LEU A 261 -11.81 11.53 1.98
CA LEU A 261 -10.87 12.52 2.50
C LEU A 261 -11.57 13.53 3.42
N LEU A 262 -12.77 14.02 3.07
CA LEU A 262 -13.59 14.88 3.94
C LEU A 262 -13.86 14.24 5.30
N TRP A 263 -14.38 13.00 5.34
CA TRP A 263 -14.68 12.34 6.61
C TRP A 263 -13.42 12.08 7.45
N SER A 264 -12.28 11.85 6.79
CA SER A 264 -10.98 11.69 7.46
C SER A 264 -10.49 13.01 8.09
N ILE A 265 -10.58 14.12 7.35
CA ILE A 265 -10.29 15.48 7.82
C ILE A 265 -11.20 15.85 9.00
N PHE A 266 -12.51 15.67 8.85
CA PHE A 266 -13.48 15.99 9.90
C PHE A 266 -13.27 15.13 11.16
N SER A 267 -13.00 13.82 11.02
CA SER A 267 -12.68 12.93 12.15
C SER A 267 -11.43 13.38 12.93
N ALA A 268 -10.41 13.93 12.26
CA ALA A 268 -9.26 14.52 12.92
C ALA A 268 -9.60 15.89 13.56
N ALA A 269 -10.46 16.69 12.93
CA ALA A 269 -10.84 18.03 13.38
C ALA A 269 -11.74 18.06 14.64
N VAL A 270 -12.63 17.08 14.83
CA VAL A 270 -13.63 17.08 15.93
C VAL A 270 -13.01 17.23 17.32
N ASN A 271 -11.75 16.85 17.52
CA ASN A 271 -11.04 17.06 18.78
C ASN A 271 -11.02 18.54 19.23
N PHE A 272 -11.09 19.48 18.28
CA PHE A 272 -10.87 20.92 18.49
C PHE A 272 -12.11 21.80 18.24
N VAL A 273 -13.25 21.24 17.79
CA VAL A 273 -14.50 22.02 17.64
C VAL A 273 -15.18 22.27 18.98
N SER A 274 -15.89 23.39 19.09
CA SER A 274 -16.65 23.78 20.28
C SER A 274 -17.92 22.94 20.49
N PRO A 275 -18.58 22.99 21.67
CA PRO A 275 -19.77 22.19 21.97
C PRO A 275 -20.92 22.39 20.98
N GLU A 276 -21.10 23.63 20.53
CA GLU A 276 -22.24 24.06 19.72
C GLU A 276 -22.22 23.37 18.35
N VAL A 277 -21.03 23.08 17.81
CA VAL A 277 -20.86 22.42 16.50
C VAL A 277 -21.40 20.99 16.52
N TYR A 278 -21.07 20.19 17.55
CA TYR A 278 -21.57 18.81 17.60
C TYR A 278 -23.04 18.73 18.04
N GLN A 279 -23.49 19.68 18.87
CA GLN A 279 -24.90 19.81 19.27
C GLN A 279 -25.80 20.22 18.09
N GLN A 280 -25.37 21.16 17.24
CA GLN A 280 -26.12 21.58 16.05
C GLN A 280 -26.29 20.47 15.01
N GLU A 281 -25.37 19.51 14.96
CA GLU A 281 -25.48 18.29 14.14
C GLU A 281 -26.17 17.12 14.86
N GLY A 282 -26.71 17.33 16.08
CA GLY A 282 -27.51 16.35 16.81
C GLY A 282 -26.73 15.29 17.61
N TYR A 283 -25.40 15.41 17.73
CA TYR A 283 -24.60 14.52 18.57
C TYR A 283 -24.61 14.98 20.03
N LYS A 284 -24.66 14.02 20.96
CA LYS A 284 -24.66 14.24 22.41
C LYS A 284 -23.27 14.60 22.93
N SER A 285 -22.21 14.23 22.20
CA SER A 285 -20.83 14.48 22.59
C SER A 285 -19.84 14.55 21.42
N ARG A 286 -18.70 15.19 21.67
CA ARG A 286 -17.52 15.18 20.81
C ARG A 286 -17.04 13.75 20.47
N LYS A 287 -17.10 12.82 21.43
CA LYS A 287 -16.70 11.41 21.23
C LYS A 287 -17.62 10.70 20.24
N GLU A 288 -18.92 10.96 20.30
CA GLU A 288 -19.94 10.41 19.41
C GLU A 288 -19.84 10.99 17.98
N MET A 289 -19.68 12.31 17.82
CA MET A 289 -19.45 12.94 16.52
C MET A 289 -18.18 12.40 15.85
N LYS A 290 -17.08 12.28 16.61
CA LYS A 290 -15.81 11.73 16.11
C LYS A 290 -15.96 10.27 15.67
N ALA A 291 -16.66 9.45 16.47
CA ALA A 291 -16.94 8.05 16.14
C ALA A 291 -17.77 7.92 14.84
N SER A 292 -18.78 8.78 14.67
CA SER A 292 -19.62 8.83 13.48
C SER A 292 -18.80 9.16 12.22
N MET A 293 -17.96 10.19 12.28
CA MET A 293 -17.10 10.60 11.16
C MET A 293 -16.03 9.57 10.83
N TYR A 294 -15.36 9.01 11.83
CA TYR A 294 -14.41 7.91 11.65
C TYR A 294 -15.09 6.68 11.02
N SER A 295 -16.30 6.33 11.46
CA SER A 295 -17.07 5.22 10.90
C SER A 295 -17.38 5.44 9.42
N ARG A 296 -17.81 6.65 9.02
CA ARG A 296 -18.05 6.99 7.61
C ARG A 296 -16.78 6.96 6.77
N ALA A 297 -15.67 7.53 7.27
CA ALA A 297 -14.36 7.44 6.63
C ALA A 297 -13.94 5.98 6.42
N LYS A 298 -14.00 5.14 7.46
CA LYS A 298 -13.61 3.73 7.39
C LYS A 298 -14.52 2.92 6.45
N CYS A 299 -15.83 3.18 6.44
CA CYS A 299 -16.74 2.53 5.49
C CYS A 299 -16.37 2.90 4.05
N MET A 300 -16.19 4.19 3.75
CA MET A 300 -15.80 4.63 2.40
C MET A 300 -14.43 4.08 1.99
N TYR A 301 -13.45 4.05 2.90
CA TYR A 301 -12.11 3.49 2.65
C TYR A 301 -12.17 2.00 2.29
N THR A 302 -13.01 1.24 2.99
CA THR A 302 -13.09 -0.23 2.84
C THR A 302 -13.89 -0.65 1.59
N ILE A 303 -14.88 0.15 1.20
CA ILE A 303 -15.88 -0.26 0.19
C ILE A 303 -15.67 0.41 -1.17
N SER A 304 -15.17 1.64 -1.22
CA SER A 304 -15.36 2.48 -2.42
C SER A 304 -14.36 2.31 -3.56
N GLU A 305 -13.54 1.25 -3.54
CA GLU A 305 -12.47 0.98 -4.51
C GLU A 305 -11.65 2.24 -4.86
N GLU A 306 -11.24 3.01 -3.85
CA GLU A 306 -10.52 4.27 -4.08
C GLU A 306 -9.15 3.99 -4.72
N THR A 307 -9.01 4.37 -5.98
CA THR A 307 -7.83 4.08 -6.80
C THR A 307 -6.65 5.01 -6.50
N ASP A 308 -6.95 6.24 -6.05
CA ASP A 308 -5.93 7.24 -5.73
C ASP A 308 -5.24 6.94 -4.40
N LYS A 309 -3.97 6.55 -4.53
CA LYS A 309 -3.12 6.18 -3.39
C LYS A 309 -2.68 7.39 -2.57
N ILE A 310 -2.69 8.60 -3.13
CA ILE A 310 -2.48 9.85 -2.37
C ILE A 310 -3.65 10.05 -1.40
N VAL A 311 -4.90 9.95 -1.87
CA VAL A 311 -6.10 9.99 -1.03
C VAL A 311 -6.04 8.90 0.05
N LEU A 312 -5.72 7.65 -0.33
CA LEU A 312 -5.60 6.55 0.64
C LEU A 312 -4.53 6.82 1.73
N ILE A 313 -3.37 7.40 1.37
CA ILE A 313 -2.32 7.78 2.35
C ILE A 313 -2.84 8.88 3.28
N GLN A 314 -3.38 9.96 2.71
CA GLN A 314 -3.88 11.11 3.48
C GLN A 314 -4.96 10.68 4.46
N SER A 315 -5.97 9.94 3.99
CA SER A 315 -7.04 9.40 4.81
C SER A 315 -6.54 8.42 5.87
N SER A 316 -5.54 7.59 5.57
CA SER A 316 -4.93 6.70 6.57
C SER A 316 -4.25 7.51 7.68
N LEU A 317 -3.38 8.46 7.34
CA LEU A 317 -2.68 9.30 8.33
C LEU A 317 -3.65 10.09 9.23
N LEU A 318 -4.76 10.58 8.67
CA LEU A 318 -5.80 11.30 9.41
C LEU A 318 -6.70 10.37 10.24
N MET A 319 -7.07 9.19 9.74
CA MET A 319 -7.74 8.15 10.54
C MET A 319 -6.86 7.61 11.68
N GLY A 320 -5.53 7.75 11.57
CA GLY A 320 -4.59 7.54 12.67
C GLY A 320 -4.76 8.48 13.88
N PHE A 321 -5.65 9.47 13.83
CA PHE A 321 -6.07 10.27 14.99
C PHE A 321 -7.30 9.68 15.72
N TRP A 322 -7.86 8.56 15.25
CA TRP A 322 -8.87 7.80 15.96
C TRP A 322 -8.24 6.89 17.01
N ILE A 323 -8.82 6.90 18.21
CA ILE A 323 -8.45 6.06 19.35
C ILE A 323 -9.76 5.53 19.96
N SER A 324 -9.82 4.23 20.20
CA SER A 324 -10.99 3.52 20.74
C SER A 324 -10.55 2.61 21.88
N GLU A 325 -11.24 2.71 23.02
CA GLU A 325 -11.11 1.78 24.15
C GLU A 325 -11.43 0.32 23.74
N ARG A 326 -12.27 0.13 22.70
CA ARG A 326 -12.69 -1.20 22.21
C ARG A 326 -11.67 -1.88 21.29
N ASP A 327 -10.68 -1.14 20.80
CA ASP A 327 -9.75 -1.59 19.76
C ASP A 327 -8.31 -1.69 20.30
N GLU A 328 -8.17 -1.89 21.62
CA GLU A 328 -6.90 -1.93 22.37
C GLU A 328 -5.95 -0.76 22.06
N TYR A 329 -6.50 0.41 21.69
CA TYR A 329 -5.73 1.59 21.26
C TYR A 329 -4.83 1.34 20.02
N LEU A 330 -5.00 0.24 19.28
CA LEU A 330 -4.11 -0.16 18.18
C LEU A 330 -4.41 0.49 16.81
N GLN A 331 -5.56 1.13 16.62
CA GLN A 331 -5.94 1.73 15.33
C GLN A 331 -4.91 2.75 14.78
N PRO A 332 -4.28 3.63 15.58
CA PRO A 332 -3.18 4.49 15.10
C PRO A 332 -2.01 3.70 14.52
N TRP A 333 -1.65 2.55 15.11
CA TRP A 333 -0.57 1.69 14.62
C TRP A 333 -0.94 1.02 13.30
N TYR A 334 -2.19 0.56 13.15
CA TYR A 334 -2.71 -0.01 11.90
C TYR A 334 -2.71 1.02 10.76
N TRP A 335 -3.34 2.18 10.97
CA TRP A 335 -3.48 3.20 9.93
C TRP A 335 -2.13 3.82 9.53
N THR A 336 -1.22 4.03 10.49
CA THR A 336 0.15 4.50 10.19
C THR A 336 0.91 3.47 9.35
N GLY A 337 0.79 2.17 9.67
CA GLY A 337 1.39 1.11 8.85
C GLY A 337 0.83 1.04 7.42
N THR A 338 -0.48 1.27 7.27
CA THR A 338 -1.15 1.31 5.96
C THR A 338 -0.66 2.49 5.12
N ALA A 339 -0.55 3.68 5.72
CA ALA A 339 0.04 4.86 5.07
C ALA A 339 1.48 4.62 4.63
N ILE A 340 2.33 4.04 5.49
CA ILE A 340 3.74 3.75 5.19
C ILE A 340 3.87 2.78 4.01
N ASN A 341 3.05 1.73 3.97
CA ASN A 341 3.06 0.76 2.87
C ASN A 341 2.68 1.43 1.53
N LEU A 342 1.61 2.24 1.52
CA LEU A 342 1.19 2.98 0.32
C LEU A 342 2.24 4.03 -0.12
N CYS A 343 2.87 4.72 0.83
CA CYS A 343 4.00 5.62 0.57
C CYS A 343 5.20 4.88 -0.05
N GLN A 344 5.47 3.64 0.38
CA GLN A 344 6.52 2.80 -0.21
C GLN A 344 6.15 2.31 -1.61
N MET A 345 4.89 1.92 -1.85
CA MET A 345 4.36 1.55 -3.17
C MET A 345 4.44 2.70 -4.18
N LEU A 346 4.22 3.94 -3.75
CA LEU A 346 4.39 5.15 -4.59
C LEU A 346 5.83 5.68 -4.63
N GLY A 347 6.78 5.06 -3.93
CA GLY A 347 8.17 5.49 -3.92
C GLY A 347 8.43 6.82 -3.18
N LEU A 348 7.54 7.28 -2.30
CA LEU A 348 7.66 8.60 -1.63
C LEU A 348 8.86 8.68 -0.66
N HIS A 349 9.49 7.54 -0.36
CA HIS A 349 10.72 7.39 0.41
C HIS A 349 12.01 7.68 -0.40
N ARG A 350 11.88 7.82 -1.72
CA ARG A 350 12.96 8.07 -2.68
C ARG A 350 12.92 9.50 -3.19
N ASN A 351 14.07 10.05 -3.58
CA ASN A 351 14.12 11.31 -4.28
C ASN A 351 13.76 11.10 -5.76
N PRO A 352 12.66 11.68 -6.28
CA PRO A 352 12.32 11.62 -7.70
C PRO A 352 13.33 12.31 -8.63
N ASP A 353 14.30 13.08 -8.09
CA ASP A 353 15.42 13.67 -8.85
C ASP A 353 16.76 12.93 -8.67
N SER A 354 16.78 11.77 -8.01
CA SER A 354 18.00 11.04 -7.60
C SER A 354 18.98 10.74 -8.74
N SER A 355 18.51 10.53 -9.98
CA SER A 355 19.35 10.32 -11.17
C SER A 355 19.44 11.56 -12.09
N LYS A 356 18.36 12.33 -12.19
CA LYS A 356 18.21 13.55 -13.01
C LYS A 356 16.93 14.28 -12.59
N PHE A 357 16.85 15.59 -12.83
CA PHE A 357 15.60 16.33 -12.56
C PHE A 357 14.42 15.77 -13.37
N ASN A 358 13.38 15.34 -12.68
CA ASN A 358 12.25 14.64 -13.27
C ASN A 358 11.08 15.59 -13.55
N CYS A 359 11.10 16.26 -14.71
CA CYS A 359 10.10 17.25 -15.11
C CYS A 359 8.64 16.73 -15.18
N VAL A 360 8.39 15.42 -15.07
CA VAL A 360 7.05 14.82 -14.98
C VAL A 360 6.44 15.02 -13.59
N VAL A 361 7.26 15.16 -12.54
CA VAL A 361 6.81 15.43 -11.17
C VAL A 361 6.91 16.94 -10.91
N THR A 362 5.75 17.58 -10.73
CA THR A 362 5.66 19.02 -10.42
C THR A 362 6.19 19.33 -9.02
N ASP A 363 6.68 20.55 -8.79
CA ASP A 363 7.22 20.95 -7.48
C ASP A 363 6.17 20.81 -6.36
N ARG A 364 4.91 21.12 -6.65
CA ARG A 364 3.76 20.87 -5.77
C ARG A 364 3.64 19.39 -5.37
N GLN A 365 3.76 18.46 -6.31
CA GLN A 365 3.79 17.03 -6.01
C GLN A 365 5.02 16.66 -5.18
N ARG A 366 6.21 17.21 -5.44
CA ARG A 366 7.42 16.97 -4.61
C ARG A 366 7.19 17.39 -3.16
N CYS A 367 6.67 18.61 -2.95
CA CYS A 367 6.35 19.15 -1.65
C CYS A 367 5.32 18.28 -0.92
N LEU A 368 4.23 17.88 -1.60
CA LEU A 368 3.22 16.98 -1.04
C LEU A 368 3.80 15.60 -0.69
N TRP A 369 4.52 14.95 -1.61
CA TRP A 369 5.12 13.63 -1.40
C TRP A 369 6.09 13.63 -0.21
N ARG A 370 6.92 14.68 -0.09
CA ARG A 370 7.83 14.90 1.03
C ARG A 370 7.04 15.08 2.35
N ARG A 371 5.97 15.88 2.34
CA ARG A 371 5.05 16.02 3.49
C ARG A 371 4.41 14.71 3.91
N LEU A 372 3.89 13.91 2.97
CA LEU A 372 3.29 12.60 3.23
C LEU A 372 4.30 11.62 3.83
N TRP A 373 5.51 11.54 3.27
CA TRP A 373 6.56 10.66 3.77
C TRP A 373 7.01 11.03 5.18
N TRP A 374 7.42 12.28 5.40
CA TRP A 374 7.93 12.69 6.71
C TRP A 374 6.85 12.76 7.79
N SER A 375 5.57 12.99 7.41
CA SER A 375 4.44 12.79 8.33
C SER A 375 4.24 11.32 8.69
N SER A 376 4.46 10.39 7.76
CA SER A 376 4.43 8.95 8.02
C SER A 376 5.56 8.53 8.96
N PHE A 377 6.78 9.01 8.71
CA PHE A 377 7.96 8.77 9.56
C PHE A 377 7.79 9.32 10.99
N TYR A 378 7.35 10.58 11.13
CA TYR A 378 6.98 11.18 12.41
C TYR A 378 6.04 10.27 13.20
N ARG A 379 4.96 9.78 12.57
CA ARG A 379 3.99 8.90 13.24
C ARG A 379 4.55 7.52 13.57
N ASP A 380 5.41 6.94 12.75
CA ASP A 380 6.05 5.64 13.03
C ASP A 380 6.95 5.73 14.27
N CYS A 381 7.76 6.80 14.40
CA CYS A 381 8.63 7.01 15.56
C CYS A 381 7.84 7.24 16.85
N TRP A 382 6.91 8.19 16.86
CA TRP A 382 6.17 8.52 18.08
C TRP A 382 5.21 7.40 18.54
N LEU A 383 4.66 6.60 17.61
CA LEU A 383 3.89 5.41 17.97
C LEU A 383 4.79 4.21 18.34
N GLY A 384 5.97 4.08 17.72
CA GLY A 384 6.97 3.07 18.08
C GLY A 384 7.45 3.23 19.53
N MET A 385 7.79 4.46 19.91
CA MET A 385 8.07 4.83 21.30
C MET A 385 6.87 4.54 22.21
N SER A 386 5.66 5.00 21.84
CA SER A 386 4.46 4.89 22.70
C SER A 386 3.97 3.46 22.95
N PHE A 387 4.22 2.54 22.01
CA PHE A 387 3.78 1.14 22.11
C PHE A 387 4.91 0.14 22.37
N GLY A 388 6.16 0.59 22.52
CA GLY A 388 7.33 -0.27 22.70
C GLY A 388 7.62 -1.15 21.47
N ARG A 389 7.55 -0.58 20.26
CA ARG A 389 7.65 -1.32 18.99
C ARG A 389 8.80 -0.80 18.12
N PRO A 390 9.49 -1.68 17.37
CA PRO A 390 10.47 -1.26 16.38
C PRO A 390 9.79 -0.50 15.24
N LEU A 391 10.55 0.38 14.59
CA LEU A 391 10.11 1.12 13.41
C LEU A 391 9.88 0.20 12.21
N ARG A 392 8.97 0.59 11.33
CA ARG A 392 8.83 0.07 9.96
C ARG A 392 9.75 0.81 9.00
N ILE A 393 9.96 2.11 9.23
CA ILE A 393 10.82 2.93 8.38
C ILE A 393 12.26 2.85 8.85
N ASN A 394 13.12 2.37 7.95
CA ASN A 394 14.57 2.46 8.07
C ASN A 394 15.06 3.60 7.17
N LEU A 395 15.68 4.63 7.76
CA LEU A 395 16.18 5.79 6.99
C LEU A 395 17.35 5.45 6.07
N VAL A 396 18.06 4.33 6.30
CA VAL A 396 19.12 3.85 5.37
C VAL A 396 18.52 3.44 4.01
N ASP A 397 17.26 3.04 3.97
CA ASP A 397 16.54 2.70 2.74
C ASP A 397 15.89 3.92 2.06
N CYS A 398 16.22 5.15 2.48
CA CYS A 398 15.56 6.39 2.06
C CYS A 398 16.57 7.45 1.58
N ASP A 399 16.21 8.17 0.51
CA ASP A 399 17.00 9.29 -0.05
C ASP A 399 16.15 10.54 -0.35
N VAL A 400 14.85 10.50 -0.05
CA VAL A 400 13.97 11.68 -0.11
C VAL A 400 14.50 12.82 0.79
N PRO A 401 14.62 14.07 0.29
CA PRO A 401 15.18 15.17 1.08
C PRO A 401 14.41 15.45 2.39
N THR A 402 15.13 15.93 3.41
CA THR A 402 14.57 16.56 4.61
C THR A 402 13.58 17.67 4.22
N PRO A 403 12.43 17.82 4.90
CA PRO A 403 11.46 18.84 4.54
C PRO A 403 11.89 20.25 4.95
N ILE A 404 11.35 21.24 4.25
CA ILE A 404 11.51 22.66 4.55
C ILE A 404 10.13 23.32 4.75
N ALA A 405 10.07 24.46 5.45
CA ALA A 405 8.81 25.15 5.73
C ALA A 405 8.03 25.51 4.45
N ALA A 406 8.73 25.79 3.34
CA ALA A 406 8.13 26.06 2.04
C ALA A 406 7.29 24.89 1.48
N ASP A 407 7.59 23.64 1.86
CA ASP A 407 6.84 22.46 1.40
C ASP A 407 5.38 22.46 1.88
N LEU A 408 5.11 23.11 3.02
CA LEU A 408 3.77 23.34 3.57
C LEU A 408 3.17 24.63 3.00
N LEU A 409 3.97 25.70 2.90
CA LEU A 409 3.48 27.02 2.54
C LEU A 409 3.15 27.18 1.04
N ILE A 410 3.66 26.31 0.16
CA ILE A 410 3.35 26.33 -1.27
C ILE A 410 1.84 26.26 -1.55
N ASP A 411 1.08 25.51 -0.74
CA ASP A 411 -0.38 25.35 -0.86
C ASP A 411 -1.18 26.60 -0.48
N VAL A 412 -0.55 27.65 0.09
CA VAL A 412 -1.28 28.84 0.58
C VAL A 412 -0.90 30.15 -0.12
N LEU A 413 0.14 30.15 -0.96
CA LEU A 413 0.64 31.36 -1.65
C LEU A 413 -0.40 32.02 -2.58
N GLY A 414 -1.31 31.24 -3.15
CA GLY A 414 -2.35 31.71 -4.09
C GLY A 414 -3.73 31.94 -3.46
N ILE A 415 -3.89 31.78 -2.15
CA ILE A 415 -5.21 31.85 -1.50
C ILE A 415 -5.59 33.32 -1.25
N PRO A 416 -6.79 33.78 -1.70
CA PRO A 416 -7.25 35.14 -1.44
C PRO A 416 -7.30 35.48 0.05
N GLU A 417 -6.90 36.69 0.42
CA GLU A 417 -6.76 37.13 1.81
C GLU A 417 -8.02 36.90 2.67
N SER A 418 -9.21 37.16 2.11
CA SER A 418 -10.51 36.90 2.76
C SER A 418 -10.77 35.42 3.05
N THR A 419 -10.24 34.52 2.23
CA THR A 419 -10.29 33.07 2.45
C THR A 419 -9.21 32.63 3.45
N SER A 420 -8.01 33.21 3.36
CA SER A 420 -6.91 32.97 4.29
C SER A 420 -7.32 33.34 5.73
N ALA A 421 -7.73 34.59 5.97
CA ALA A 421 -8.19 35.08 7.28
C ALA A 421 -9.42 34.33 7.81
N GLY A 422 -10.20 33.69 6.93
CA GLY A 422 -11.37 32.89 7.31
C GLY A 422 -11.03 31.47 7.81
N PHE A 423 -9.88 30.91 7.47
CA PHE A 423 -9.58 29.47 7.65
C PHE A 423 -8.16 29.13 8.14
N LEU A 424 -7.17 29.98 7.88
CA LEU A 424 -5.76 29.74 8.17
C LEU A 424 -5.30 30.52 9.41
N PRO A 425 -4.36 29.98 10.20
CA PRO A 425 -3.79 30.72 11.32
C PRO A 425 -2.72 31.71 10.82
N ASN A 426 -2.73 32.94 11.33
CA ASN A 426 -1.75 33.98 10.95
C ASN A 426 -0.30 33.53 11.16
N ASP A 427 -0.04 32.68 12.16
CA ASP A 427 1.28 32.12 12.46
C ASP A 427 1.73 30.98 11.53
N LEU A 428 0.97 30.61 10.48
CA LEU A 428 1.25 29.43 9.66
C LEU A 428 2.71 29.33 9.15
N PRO A 429 3.39 30.42 8.73
CA PRO A 429 4.82 30.36 8.38
C PRO A 429 5.74 29.95 9.53
N ARG A 430 5.45 30.38 10.76
CA ARG A 430 6.16 29.97 11.98
C ARG A 430 5.85 28.52 12.33
N LEU A 431 4.59 28.10 12.20
CA LEU A 431 4.17 26.72 12.45
C LEU A 431 4.77 25.72 11.43
N ALA A 432 4.97 26.13 10.18
CA ALA A 432 5.63 25.31 9.18
C ALA A 432 7.09 25.00 9.54
N SER A 433 7.82 25.97 10.12
CA SER A 433 9.15 25.73 10.69
C SER A 433 9.10 24.77 11.89
N TYR A 434 8.07 24.86 12.74
CA TYR A 434 7.92 23.97 13.90
C TYR A 434 7.71 22.50 13.45
N TRP A 435 6.98 22.26 12.36
CA TRP A 435 6.84 20.92 11.77
C TRP A 435 8.19 20.36 11.28
N VAL A 436 9.06 21.19 10.67
CA VAL A 436 10.42 20.76 10.31
C VAL A 436 11.23 20.36 11.55
N THR A 437 11.17 21.14 12.63
CA THR A 437 11.80 20.77 13.91
C THR A 437 11.25 19.45 14.47
N LEU A 438 9.93 19.20 14.39
CA LEU A 438 9.33 17.92 14.81
C LEU A 438 9.85 16.74 13.99
N VAL A 439 10.06 16.91 12.69
CA VAL A 439 10.63 15.88 11.81
C VAL A 439 12.09 15.61 12.18
N GLU A 440 12.89 16.64 12.44
CA GLU A 440 14.30 16.46 12.83
C GLU A 440 14.45 15.77 14.19
N LEU A 441 13.68 16.18 15.21
CA LEU A 441 13.63 15.47 16.50
C LEU A 441 13.21 14.01 16.34
N SER A 442 12.28 13.72 15.42
CA SER A 442 11.85 12.36 15.13
C SER A 442 12.93 11.50 14.47
N LYS A 443 13.90 12.10 13.76
CA LYS A 443 15.08 11.36 13.26
C LYS A 443 15.97 10.90 14.41
N GLN A 444 16.15 11.76 15.42
CA GLN A 444 16.94 11.46 16.61
C GLN A 444 16.24 10.42 17.50
N LEU A 445 14.95 10.60 17.82
CA LEU A 445 14.13 9.57 18.48
C LEU A 445 14.13 8.25 17.68
N GLY A 446 14.06 8.33 16.35
CA GLY A 446 14.15 7.17 15.47
C GLY A 446 15.47 6.41 15.62
N ALA A 447 16.59 7.12 15.74
CA ALA A 447 17.89 6.53 16.06
C ALA A 447 17.91 5.91 17.47
N VAL A 448 17.35 6.57 18.50
CA VAL A 448 17.24 6.01 19.87
C VAL A 448 16.40 4.73 19.88
N ILE A 449 15.27 4.69 19.19
CA ILE A 449 14.42 3.48 19.05
C ILE A 449 15.22 2.39 18.32
N ALA A 450 15.86 2.72 17.19
CA ALA A 450 16.71 1.79 16.47
C ALA A 450 17.83 1.23 17.38
N MET A 451 18.43 2.05 18.25
CA MET A 451 19.44 1.67 19.25
C MET A 451 18.91 0.93 20.49
N ASN A 452 17.58 0.86 20.72
CA ASN A 452 17.02 0.22 21.92
C ASN A 452 16.13 -1.04 21.67
N TYR A 453 15.52 -1.21 20.50
CA TYR A 453 14.54 -2.30 20.26
C TYR A 453 15.01 -3.59 19.52
N GLN A 454 16.30 -3.79 19.20
CA GLN A 454 16.79 -5.03 18.57
C GLN A 454 17.19 -6.09 19.64
N PRO A 455 16.69 -7.35 19.56
CA PRO A 455 16.93 -8.37 20.60
C PRO A 455 18.36 -8.92 20.73
N GLN A 456 19.17 -8.88 19.67
CA GLN A 456 20.52 -9.47 19.66
C GLN A 456 21.53 -8.53 18.99
N ARG A 457 22.28 -7.78 19.82
CA ARG A 457 23.33 -6.85 19.38
C ARG A 457 24.25 -6.46 20.55
N PRO A 458 25.42 -5.85 20.31
CA PRO A 458 26.15 -5.11 21.35
C PRO A 458 25.26 -4.04 22.01
N LYS A 459 25.54 -3.71 23.28
CA LYS A 459 25.00 -2.50 23.92
C LYS A 459 25.48 -1.27 23.14
N PRO A 460 24.66 -0.20 22.98
CA PRO A 460 25.13 1.03 22.36
C PRO A 460 26.32 1.60 23.13
N THR A 461 27.31 2.14 22.41
CA THR A 461 28.50 2.75 23.01
C THR A 461 28.20 4.14 23.55
N VAL A 462 29.02 4.62 24.49
CA VAL A 462 28.91 6.00 25.01
C VAL A 462 28.96 7.01 23.86
N GLN A 463 29.88 6.83 22.91
CA GLN A 463 30.00 7.63 21.69
C GLN A 463 28.72 7.66 20.82
N GLN A 464 27.92 6.58 20.80
CA GLN A 464 26.64 6.58 20.09
C GLN A 464 25.57 7.40 20.82
N PHE A 465 25.56 7.41 22.15
CA PHE A 465 24.69 8.30 22.94
C PHE A 465 25.13 9.77 22.81
N GLU A 466 26.42 10.07 22.99
CA GLU A 466 27.01 11.41 22.83
C GLU A 466 26.73 11.99 21.42
N SER A 467 26.78 11.16 20.39
CA SER A 467 26.46 11.57 19.02
C SER A 467 24.98 11.95 18.86
N VAL A 468 24.04 11.22 19.45
CA VAL A 468 22.61 11.52 19.37
C VAL A 468 22.26 12.74 20.23
N GLU A 469 22.82 12.84 21.44
CA GLU A 469 22.70 14.02 22.30
C GLU A 469 23.21 15.27 21.59
N SER A 470 24.34 15.18 20.88
CA SER A 470 24.88 16.29 20.07
C SER A 470 23.93 16.73 18.94
N GLU A 471 23.27 15.81 18.23
CA GLU A 471 22.27 16.20 17.21
C GLU A 471 20.98 16.75 17.82
N ILE A 472 20.52 16.24 18.97
CA ILE A 472 19.39 16.81 19.72
C ILE A 472 19.71 18.24 20.14
N LEU A 473 20.89 18.50 20.69
CA LEU A 473 21.34 19.84 21.12
C LEU A 473 21.51 20.85 19.96
N LYS A 474 21.63 20.39 18.70
CA LYS A 474 21.62 21.27 17.52
C LYS A 474 20.21 21.69 17.08
N CYS A 475 19.17 21.00 17.55
CA CYS A 475 17.79 21.30 17.17
C CYS A 475 17.37 22.67 17.74
N THR A 476 17.30 23.68 16.88
CA THR A 476 16.87 25.03 17.29
C THR A 476 15.39 25.01 17.65
N LEU A 477 15.10 25.06 18.94
CA LEU A 477 13.74 25.09 19.47
C LEU A 477 13.12 26.50 19.38
N PRO A 478 11.80 26.61 19.21
CA PRO A 478 11.12 27.90 19.30
C PRO A 478 11.19 28.47 20.71
N GLY A 479 11.09 29.80 20.86
CA GLY A 479 10.94 30.40 22.19
C GLY A 479 9.65 29.93 22.87
N GLN A 480 9.75 29.40 24.09
CA GLN A 480 8.57 29.10 24.92
C GLN A 480 7.82 30.38 25.33
N TYR A 481 8.56 31.50 25.42
CA TYR A 481 8.10 32.78 25.96
C TYR A 481 8.33 33.97 25.00
N ASP A 482 8.46 33.72 23.70
CA ASP A 482 8.53 34.77 22.67
C ASP A 482 7.36 35.77 22.85
N SER A 483 7.68 37.05 23.01
CA SER A 483 6.68 38.10 23.14
C SER A 483 5.88 38.24 21.83
N GLY A 484 4.56 38.29 21.96
CA GLY A 484 3.65 38.37 20.81
C GLY A 484 3.18 37.02 20.23
N LEU A 485 3.63 35.86 20.73
CA LEU A 485 3.05 34.58 20.30
C LEU A 485 1.54 34.52 20.57
N THR A 486 0.75 34.21 19.54
CA THR A 486 -0.67 33.87 19.70
C THR A 486 -0.84 32.61 20.56
N ASN A 487 -2.04 32.40 21.10
CA ASN A 487 -2.32 31.20 21.89
C ASN A 487 -2.13 29.91 21.07
N LEU A 488 -2.32 29.95 19.75
CA LEU A 488 -2.10 28.81 18.86
C LEU A 488 -0.61 28.57 18.60
N ALA A 489 0.17 29.62 18.34
CA ALA A 489 1.62 29.51 18.20
C ALA A 489 2.29 29.03 19.49
N ARG A 490 1.76 29.43 20.65
CA ARG A 490 2.22 28.95 21.96
C ARG A 490 1.86 27.48 22.20
N PHE A 491 0.64 27.04 21.83
CA PHE A 491 0.23 25.63 21.86
C PHE A 491 1.18 24.74 21.03
N HIS A 492 1.46 25.12 19.78
CA HIS A 492 2.38 24.35 18.93
C HIS A 492 3.85 24.47 19.39
N SER A 493 4.27 25.59 19.99
CA SER A 493 5.58 25.71 20.63
C SER A 493 5.73 24.69 21.78
N PHE A 494 4.77 24.64 22.70
CA PHE A 494 4.76 23.63 23.77
C PHE A 494 4.73 22.20 23.23
N HIS A 495 4.09 21.94 22.08
CA HIS A 495 4.13 20.63 21.43
C HIS A 495 5.54 20.27 20.98
N VAL A 496 6.29 21.17 20.31
CA VAL A 496 7.70 20.96 19.95
C VAL A 496 8.56 20.69 21.19
N HIS A 497 8.41 21.48 22.25
CA HIS A 497 9.15 21.29 23.50
C HIS A 497 8.82 19.98 24.21
N LEU A 498 7.56 19.53 24.20
CA LEU A 498 7.17 18.23 24.75
C LEU A 498 7.81 17.06 23.98
N HIS A 499 7.99 17.18 22.67
CA HIS A 499 8.70 16.19 21.87
C HIS A 499 10.21 16.25 22.09
N TYR A 500 10.80 17.45 22.22
CA TYR A 500 12.22 17.60 22.58
C TYR A 500 12.55 16.94 23.93
N HIS A 501 11.79 17.25 24.99
CA HIS A 501 12.00 16.68 26.34
C HIS A 501 11.61 15.18 26.47
N ARG A 502 11.30 14.50 25.36
CA ARG A 502 10.98 13.06 25.28
C ARG A 502 11.85 12.30 24.29
N SER A 503 12.72 12.99 23.54
CA SER A 503 13.65 12.41 22.57
C SER A 503 14.98 12.08 23.24
#